data_AF-A0A529NQ95-F1
#
_entry.id   AF-A0A529NQ95-F1
#
_cell.length_a   1.000
_cell.length_b   1.000
_cell.length_c   1.000
_cell.angle_alpha   90.00
_cell.angle_beta   90.00
_cell.angle_gamma   90.00
#
_symmetry.space_group_name_H-M   'P 1'
#
loop_
_entity.id
_entity.type
_entity.pdbx_description
1 polymer ?
#
loop_
_entity_poly.entity_id
_entity_poly.type
_entity_poly.pdbx_seq_one_letter_code
_entity_poly.pdbx_strand_id
1 'polypeptide(L)' 'MTGSASELARRLGDHAEAVCREYLSNGHRSGNHWIVGDVRNTRGRSMHV' A
#
# COMPACT_ATOMS: atom_id res chain seq x y z
N MET A 1 -8.74 5.15 26.10
CA MET A 1 -8.83 3.91 25.30
C MET A 1 -7.61 3.88 24.38
N THR A 2 -6.47 3.42 24.89
CA THR A 2 -5.23 3.31 24.10
C THR A 2 -5.40 2.13 23.16
N GLY A 3 -5.89 2.40 21.93
CA GLY A 3 -5.91 1.40 20.87
C GLY A 3 -4.50 0.83 20.76
N SER A 4 -4.38 -0.49 20.80
CA SER A 4 -3.10 -1.18 20.56
C SER A 4 -2.44 -0.62 19.31
N ALA A 5 -1.10 -0.55 19.28
CA ALA A 5 -0.36 -0.10 18.11
C ALA A 5 -0.81 -0.81 16.82
N SER A 6 -1.22 -2.08 16.92
CA SER A 6 -1.79 -2.86 15.81
C SER A 6 -3.11 -2.30 15.28
N GLU A 7 -4.01 -1.84 16.15
CA GLU A 7 -5.30 -1.26 15.74
C GLU A 7 -5.11 0.12 15.10
N LEU A 8 -4.17 0.91 15.62
CA LEU A 8 -3.77 2.17 14.99
C LEU A 8 -3.15 1.92 13.62
N ALA A 9 -2.22 0.97 13.51
CA ALA A 9 -1.58 0.59 12.25
C ALA A 9 -2.61 0.09 11.22
N ARG A 10 -3.59 -0.72 11.65
CA ARG A 10 -4.67 -1.20 10.78
C ARG A 10 -5.50 -0.04 10.22
N ARG A 11 -5.94 0.89 11.08
CA ARG A 11 -6.72 2.06 10.63
C ARG A 11 -5.95 2.97 9.67
N LEU A 12 -4.66 3.17 9.90
CA LEU A 12 -3.77 3.89 8.97
C LEU A 12 -3.59 3.13 7.65
N GLY A 13 -3.43 1.80 7.73
CA GLY A 13 -3.33 0.91 6.58
C GLY A 13 -4.56 0.95 5.70
N ASP A 14 -5.77 0.92 6.28
CA ASP A 14 -7.04 0.96 5.53
C ASP A 14 -7.16 2.22 4.65
N HIS A 15 -6.75 3.38 5.17
CA HIS A 15 -6.78 4.64 4.41
C HIS A 15 -5.72 4.65 3.30
N ALA A 16 -4.50 4.21 3.61
CA ALA A 16 -3.43 4.10 2.63
C ALA A 16 -3.80 3.12 1.51
N GLU A 17 -4.41 1.98 1.86
CA GLU A 17 -4.88 0.99 0.90
C GLU A 17 -5.96 1.55 -0.03
N ALA A 18 -6.94 2.28 0.50
CA ALA A 18 -7.99 2.90 -0.31
C ALA A 18 -7.40 3.85 -1.38
N VAL A 19 -6.44 4.70 -0.98
CA VAL A 19 -5.73 5.62 -1.90
C VAL A 19 -4.94 4.82 -2.95
N CYS A 20 -4.23 3.77 -2.53
CA CYS A 20 -3.45 2.93 -3.43
C CYS A 20 -4.35 2.18 -4.42
N ARG A 21 -5.54 1.71 -4.01
CA ARG A 21 -6.49 1.05 -4.91
C ARG A 21 -7.06 2.03 -5.95
N GLU A 22 -7.33 3.27 -5.55
CA GLU A 22 -7.91 4.28 -6.45
C GLU A 22 -6.89 4.76 -7.49
N TYR A 23 -5.70 5.16 -7.04
CA TYR A 23 -4.73 5.83 -7.90
C TYR A 23 -3.63 4.90 -8.44
N LEU A 24 -3.34 3.81 -7.74
CA LEU A 24 -2.19 2.93 -7.96
C LEU A 24 -2.63 1.47 -8.22
N SER A 25 -3.75 1.33 -8.94
CA SER A 25 -4.42 0.07 -9.23
C SER A 25 -3.59 -0.96 -10.00
N ASN A 26 -2.52 -0.53 -10.70
CA ASN A 26 -1.58 -1.43 -11.37
C ASN A 26 -0.54 -2.05 -10.41
N GLY A 27 -0.73 -1.93 -9.09
CA GLY A 27 0.00 -2.74 -8.12
C GLY A 27 -0.12 -4.24 -8.40
N HIS A 28 0.87 -5.02 -7.97
CA HIS A 28 0.88 -6.46 -8.20
C HIS A 28 1.24 -7.21 -6.92
N ARG A 29 0.77 -8.46 -6.83
CA ARG A 29 1.10 -9.35 -5.73
C ARG A 29 2.46 -9.98 -5.98
N SER A 30 3.38 -9.83 -5.02
CA SER A 30 4.69 -10.45 -5.01
C SER A 30 4.78 -11.38 -3.79
N GLY A 31 4.51 -12.66 -4.02
CA GLY A 31 4.37 -13.66 -2.95
C GLY A 31 3.27 -13.30 -1.95
N ASN A 32 3.65 -13.12 -0.69
CA ASN A 32 2.74 -12.78 0.41
C ASN A 32 2.49 -11.28 0.58
N HIS A 33 3.13 -10.43 -0.23
CA HIS A 33 3.01 -8.98 -0.12
C HIS A 33 2.39 -8.39 -1.39
N TRP A 34 1.66 -7.29 -1.24
CA TRP A 34 1.20 -6.49 -2.36
C TRP A 34 2.16 -5.33 -2.56
N ILE A 35 2.71 -5.22 -3.77
CA ILE A 35 3.52 -4.07 -4.19
C ILE A 35 2.61 -3.08 -4.88
N VAL A 36 2.46 -1.90 -4.29
CA VAL A 36 1.69 -0.79 -4.86
C VAL A 36 2.40 -0.25 -6.12
N GLY A 37 1.64 0.22 -7.11
CA GLY A 37 2.21 0.88 -8.30
C GLY A 37 3.00 2.16 -7.95
N ASP A 38 3.82 2.65 -8.87
CA ASP A 38 4.50 3.95 -8.68
C ASP A 38 3.54 5.13 -8.91
N VAL A 39 3.95 6.37 -8.63
CA VAL A 39 3.11 7.58 -8.81
C VAL A 39 2.56 7.79 -10.23
N ARG A 40 3.08 7.08 -11.24
CA ARG A 40 2.59 7.10 -12.63
C ARG A 40 1.66 5.92 -12.91
N ASN A 41 1.23 5.22 -11.87
CA ASN A 41 0.47 3.98 -11.89
C ASN A 41 1.11 2.91 -12.80
N THR A 42 2.45 2.86 -12.89
CA THR A 42 3.12 1.74 -13.53
C THR A 42 3.28 0.60 -12.53
N ARG A 43 3.38 -0.64 -13.02
CA ARG A 43 3.68 -1.80 -12.18
C ARG A 43 5.02 -1.52 -11.48
N GLY A 44 4.95 -1.18 -10.19
CA GLY A 44 6.04 -0.59 -9.42
C GLY A 44 7.36 -1.27 -9.73
N ARG A 45 8.29 -0.50 -10.28
CA ARG A 45 9.66 -0.93 -10.54
C ARG A 45 10.46 -0.52 -9.31
N SER A 46 11.24 -1.43 -8.73
CA SER A 46 12.16 -1.07 -7.65
C SER A 46 13.01 0.13 -8.09
N MET A 47 12.90 1.25 -7.39
CA MET A 47 13.81 2.38 -7.57
C MET A 47 15.11 2.01 -6.89
N HIS A 48 16.14 1.62 -7.66
CA HIS A 48 17.50 1.52 -7.15
C HIS A 48 17.99 2.96 -6.90
N VAL A 49 18.24 3.30 -5.63
CA VAL A 49 18.92 4.53 -5.22
C VAL A 49 20.33 4.24 -4.80
#